data_AF-A0A9W6VET5-F1
#
_entry.id   AF-A0A9W6VET5-F1
#
_cell.length_a   1.000
_cell.length_b   1.000
_cell.length_c   1.000
_cell.angle_alpha   90.00
_cell.angle_beta   90.00
_cell.angle_gamma   90.00
#
_symmetry.space_group_name_H-M   'P 1'
#
loop_
_entity.id
_entity.type
_entity.pdbx_description
1 polymer ?
#
loop_
_entity_poly.entity_id
_entity_poly.type
_entity_poly.pdbx_seq_one_letter_code
_entity_poly.pdbx_strand_id
1 'polypeptide(L)'
;MLVVSLRDDVTTAQRQSVEAKLRTLPGVRAIAFESRDAAYQRLRKELPDWDGRPADVHASYQVALTDGRAADSVRGEVVGMPGVDSVTARPSPSPTR
;
A
#
# COMPACT_ATOMS: atom_id res chain seq x y z
N MET A 1 -2.26 -3.27 -9.03
CA MET A 1 -1.37 -2.55 -8.09
C MET A 1 -1.54 -3.18 -6.72
N LEU A 2 -0.50 -3.28 -5.92
CA LEU A 2 -0.60 -3.80 -4.55
C LEU A 2 -0.56 -2.62 -3.57
N VAL A 3 -1.45 -2.62 -2.59
CA VAL A 3 -1.49 -1.62 -1.53
C VAL A 3 -1.14 -2.31 -0.21
N VAL A 4 -0.07 -1.88 0.42
CA VAL A 4 0.40 -2.38 1.72
C VAL A 4 0.06 -1.33 2.77
N SER A 5 -0.98 -1.57 3.55
CA SER A 5 -1.34 -0.72 4.70
C SER A 5 -0.38 -0.99 5.84
N LEU A 6 0.15 0.08 6.43
CA LEU A 6 0.98 0.01 7.63
C LEU A 6 0.13 0.16 8.88
N ARG A 7 0.65 -0.28 10.01
CA ARG A 7 0.02 -0.05 11.32
C ARG A 7 0.23 1.39 11.77
N ASP A 8 -0.64 1.89 12.66
CA ASP A 8 -0.52 3.24 13.22
C ASP A 8 0.74 3.39 14.09
N ASP A 9 1.20 2.31 14.71
CA ASP A 9 2.42 2.25 15.53
C ASP A 9 3.70 1.94 14.73
N VAL A 10 3.63 1.98 13.39
CA VAL A 10 4.80 1.68 12.55
C VAL A 10 5.94 2.65 12.81
N THR A 11 7.09 2.10 13.19
CA THR A 11 8.31 2.89 13.39
C THR A 11 8.98 3.23 12.07
N THR A 12 9.78 4.29 12.03
CA THR A 12 10.59 4.65 10.86
C THR A 12 11.46 3.48 10.39
N ALA A 13 12.04 2.72 11.32
CA ALA A 13 12.88 1.57 11.01
C ALA A 13 12.07 0.43 10.35
N GLN A 14 10.91 0.05 10.92
CA GLN A 14 10.02 -0.95 10.32
C GLN A 14 9.57 -0.52 8.93
N ARG A 15 9.19 0.75 8.77
CA ARG A 15 8.80 1.32 7.49
C ARG A 15 9.92 1.19 6.45
N GLN A 16 11.16 1.56 6.82
CA GLN A 16 12.32 1.41 5.94
C GLN A 16 12.62 -0.05 5.60
N SER A 17 12.44 -0.98 6.55
CA SER A 17 12.59 -2.41 6.29
C SER A 17 11.55 -2.94 5.32
N VAL A 18 10.28 -2.53 5.46
CA VAL A 18 9.20 -2.89 4.51
C VAL A 18 9.51 -2.33 3.12
N GLU A 19 9.92 -1.06 3.03
CA GLU A 19 10.30 -0.45 1.75
C GLU A 19 11.49 -1.16 1.10
N ALA A 20 12.54 -1.46 1.88
CA ALA A 20 13.70 -2.18 1.38
C ALA A 20 13.32 -3.57 0.87
N LYS A 21 12.52 -4.33 1.64
CA LYS A 21 12.02 -5.64 1.22
C LYS A 21 11.18 -5.54 -0.06
N LEU A 22 10.27 -4.58 -0.15
CA LEU A 22 9.48 -4.36 -1.36
C LEU A 22 10.38 -4.09 -2.58
N ARG A 23 11.46 -3.31 -2.43
CA ARG A 23 12.40 -3.04 -3.52
C ARG A 23 13.20 -4.26 -3.96
N THR A 24 13.43 -5.22 -3.07
CA THR A 24 14.17 -6.44 -3.41
C THR A 24 13.30 -7.53 -4.04
N LEU A 25 11.98 -7.38 -4.00
CA LEU A 25 11.08 -8.40 -4.49
C LEU A 25 10.98 -8.39 -6.04
N PRO A 26 11.13 -9.56 -6.68
CA PRO A 26 10.98 -9.67 -8.12
C PRO A 26 9.55 -9.34 -8.52
N GLY A 27 9.40 -8.50 -9.54
CA GLY A 27 8.10 -8.07 -10.02
C GLY A 27 7.62 -6.73 -9.46
N VAL A 28 8.39 -6.09 -8.58
CA VAL A 28 8.14 -4.70 -8.16
C VAL A 28 8.78 -3.74 -9.16
N ARG A 29 7.96 -2.92 -9.83
CA ARG A 29 8.40 -1.85 -10.74
C ARG A 29 8.65 -0.54 -10.02
N ALA A 30 7.74 -0.15 -9.14
CA ALA A 30 7.84 1.12 -8.42
C ALA A 30 7.13 1.02 -7.07
N ILE A 31 7.56 1.84 -6.13
CA ILE A 31 6.96 1.94 -4.80
C ILE A 31 6.75 3.42 -4.53
N ALA A 32 5.51 3.78 -4.22
CA ALA A 32 5.14 5.09 -3.76
C ALA A 32 4.64 4.98 -2.31
N PHE A 33 5.25 5.77 -1.43
CA PHE A 33 4.74 5.92 -0.07
C PHE A 33 3.59 6.93 -0.09
N GLU A 34 2.43 6.50 0.37
CA GLU A 34 1.27 7.35 0.59
C GLU A 34 1.11 7.57 2.09
N SER A 35 1.40 8.79 2.52
CA SER A 35 1.17 9.22 3.90
C SER A 35 -0.32 9.16 4.23
N ARG A 36 -0.63 8.98 5.52
CA ARG A 36 -2.00 9.03 6.05
C ARG A 36 -2.81 10.25 5.56
N ASP A 37 -2.20 11.44 5.54
CA ASP A 37 -2.85 12.65 5.03
C ASP A 37 -3.17 12.56 3.53
N ALA A 38 -2.21 12.11 2.71
CA ALA A 38 -2.41 11.95 1.28
C ALA A 38 -3.49 10.90 0.96
N ALA A 39 -3.47 9.76 1.66
CA ALA A 39 -4.49 8.72 1.55
C ALA A 39 -5.87 9.24 1.97
N TYR A 40 -5.95 10.04 3.03
CA TYR A 40 -7.21 10.66 3.48
C TYR A 40 -7.76 11.65 2.45
N GLN A 41 -6.91 12.54 1.93
CA GLN A 41 -7.31 13.48 0.88
C GLN A 41 -7.76 12.77 -0.40
N ARG A 42 -7.10 11.67 -0.76
CA ARG A 42 -7.50 10.83 -1.88
C ARG A 42 -8.85 10.17 -1.63
N LEU A 43 -9.05 9.54 -0.48
CA LEU A 43 -10.30 8.85 -0.16
C LEU A 43 -11.48 9.82 -0.15
N ARG A 44 -11.31 11.03 0.40
CA ARG A 44 -12.33 12.08 0.35
C ARG A 44 -12.68 12.54 -1.07
N LYS A 45 -11.74 12.45 -2.00
CA LYS A 45 -11.96 12.78 -3.42
C LYS A 45 -12.60 11.62 -4.18
N GLU A 46 -12.17 10.39 -3.93
CA GLU A 46 -12.68 9.19 -4.60
C GLU A 46 -14.05 8.73 -4.04
N LEU A 47 -14.31 8.99 -2.76
CA LEU A 47 -15.52 8.60 -2.04
C LEU A 47 -16.12 9.84 -1.34
N PRO A 48 -16.96 10.62 -2.03
CA PRO A 48 -17.58 11.81 -1.45
C PRO A 48 -18.52 11.50 -0.28
N ASP A 49 -19.11 10.30 -0.24
CA ASP A 49 -20.00 9.81 0.83
C ASP A 49 -19.25 9.10 1.98
N TRP A 50 -17.92 9.06 1.94
CA TRP A 50 -17.14 8.44 3.02
C TRP A 50 -17.02 9.40 4.22
N ASP A 51 -17.52 8.95 5.37
CA ASP A 51 -17.60 9.67 6.64
C ASP A 51 -16.42 9.37 7.58
N GLY A 52 -15.41 8.64 7.09
CA GLY A 52 -14.23 8.30 7.86
C GLY A 52 -13.38 9.49 8.24
N ARG A 53 -12.65 9.35 9.35
CA ARG A 53 -11.78 10.38 9.91
C ARG A 53 -10.36 10.17 9.40
N PRO A 54 -9.48 11.19 9.49
CA PRO A 54 -8.06 11.00 9.24
C PRO A 54 -7.47 9.85 10.06
N ALA A 55 -7.98 9.62 11.28
CA ALA A 55 -7.59 8.52 12.18
C ALA A 55 -7.93 7.11 11.68
N ASP A 56 -8.89 7.00 10.77
CA ASP A 56 -9.26 5.72 10.17
C ASP A 56 -8.40 5.40 8.94
N VAL A 57 -7.51 6.34 8.55
CA VAL A 57 -6.59 6.16 7.43
C VAL A 57 -5.21 5.85 7.97
N HIS A 58 -4.66 4.75 7.48
CA HIS A 58 -3.28 4.40 7.76
C HIS A 58 -2.37 4.83 6.60
N ALA A 59 -1.10 5.07 6.91
CA ALA A 59 -0.10 5.22 5.87
C ALA A 59 -0.01 3.91 5.07
N SER A 60 0.18 4.00 3.76
CA SER A 60 0.24 2.82 2.91
C SER A 60 1.32 2.95 1.84
N TYR A 61 1.84 1.81 1.38
CA TYR A 61 2.71 1.73 0.23
C TYR A 61 1.94 1.25 -0.98
N GLN A 62 1.92 2.08 -2.02
CA GLN A 62 1.42 1.72 -3.33
C GLN A 62 2.56 1.12 -4.14
N VAL A 63 2.47 -0.17 -4.40
CA VAL A 63 3.48 -0.96 -5.10
C VAL A 63 2.96 -1.25 -6.49
N ALA A 64 3.60 -0.61 -7.48
CA ALA A 64 3.41 -0.91 -8.88
C ALA A 64 4.14 -2.21 -9.20
N LEU A 65 3.39 -3.20 -9.65
CA LEU A 65 3.92 -4.52 -10.01
C LEU A 65 3.97 -4.65 -11.53
N THR A 66 4.89 -5.47 -12.03
CA THR A 66 4.97 -5.79 -13.46
C THR A 66 3.71 -6.51 -13.93
N ASP A 67 3.22 -7.47 -13.13
CA ASP A 67 2.11 -8.36 -13.48
C ASP A 67 1.30 -8.76 -12.24
N GLY A 68 0.05 -9.20 -12.45
CA GLY A 68 -0.83 -9.66 -11.37
C GLY A 68 -0.29 -10.88 -10.61
N ARG A 69 0.49 -11.75 -11.26
CA ARG A 69 1.11 -12.92 -10.60
C ARG A 69 2.15 -12.54 -9.56
N ALA A 70 2.86 -11.42 -9.76
CA ALA A 70 3.80 -10.91 -8.77
C ALA A 70 3.08 -10.40 -7.51
N ALA A 71 1.78 -10.07 -7.59
CA ALA A 71 1.03 -9.55 -6.46
C ALA A 71 0.89 -10.58 -5.34
N ASP A 72 0.54 -11.82 -5.67
CA ASP A 72 0.42 -12.89 -4.66
C ASP A 72 1.78 -13.24 -4.04
N SER A 73 2.85 -13.30 -4.85
CA SER A 73 4.19 -13.53 -4.34
C SER A 73 4.66 -12.42 -3.41
N VAL A 74 4.52 -11.15 -3.83
CA VAL A 74 4.90 -10.00 -3.00
C VAL A 74 4.04 -9.94 -1.75
N ARG A 75 2.73 -10.19 -1.88
CA ARG A 75 1.81 -10.26 -0.74
C ARG A 75 2.26 -11.30 0.28
N GLY A 76 2.58 -12.52 -0.15
CA GLY A 76 3.03 -13.60 0.74
C GLY A 76 4.31 -13.24 1.51
N GLU A 77 5.19 -12.46 0.89
CA GLU A 77 6.46 -12.03 1.50
C GLU A 77 6.31 -10.85 2.47
N VAL A 78 5.29 -10.00 2.28
CA VAL A 78 5.09 -8.81 3.11
C VAL A 78 3.96 -8.94 4.14
N VAL A 79 3.01 -9.85 3.93
CA VAL A 79 1.90 -10.11 4.85
C VAL A 79 2.45 -10.80 6.10
N GLY A 80 2.64 -10.03 7.18
CA GLY A 80 3.27 -10.50 8.42
C GLY A 80 4.61 -9.85 8.74
N MET A 81 5.13 -8.96 7.88
CA MET A 81 6.25 -8.12 8.26
C MET A 81 5.88 -7.19 9.43
N PRO A 82 6.82 -6.92 10.36
CA PRO A 82 6.57 -5.99 11.45
C PRO A 82 6.27 -4.59 10.89
N GLY A 83 5.16 -4.00 11.33
CA GLY A 83 4.68 -2.70 10.84
C GLY A 83 3.70 -2.76 9.68
N VAL A 84 3.47 -3.94 9.08
CA VAL A 84 2.40 -4.16 8.09
C VAL A 84 1.11 -4.51 8.83
N ASP A 85 0.03 -3.83 8.46
CA ASP A 85 -1.32 -4.13 8.91
C ASP A 85 -1.99 -5.11 7.95
N SER A 86 -2.15 -4.69 6.69
CA SER A 86 -2.90 -5.43 5.68
C SER A 86 -2.29 -5.24 4.30
N VAL A 87 -2.45 -6.25 3.44
CA VAL A 87 -1.97 -6.20 2.06
C VAL A 87 -3.10 -6.54 1.11
N THR A 88 -3.49 -5.56 0.30
CA THR A 88 -4.64 -5.65 -0.59
C THR A 88 -4.21 -5.45 -2.04
N ALA A 89 -4.54 -6.42 -2.89
CA ALA A 89 -4.41 -6.25 -4.33
C ALA A 89 -5.57 -5.38 -4.81
N ARG A 90 -5.28 -4.18 -5.30
CA ARG A 90 -6.26 -3.35 -5.99
C ARG A 90 -6.16 -3.63 -7.50
N PRO A 91 -7.25 -4.01 -8.18
CA PRO A 91 -7.26 -3.97 -9.63
C PRO A 91 -6.87 -2.55 -10.05
N SER A 92 -5.86 -2.42 -10.92
CA SER A 92 -5.56 -1.11 -11.50
C SER A 92 -6.87 -0.60 -12.12
N PRO A 93 -7.23 0.69 -11.98
CA PRO A 93 -8.32 1.22 -12.79
C PRO A 93 -7.95 0.92 -14.25
N SER A 94 -8.75 0.07 -14.90
CA SER A 94 -8.66 -0.13 -16.34
C SER A 94 -8.76 1.27 -16.96
N PRO A 95 -7.87 1.67 -17.86
CA PRO A 95 -8.13 2.87 -18.63
C PRO A 95 -9.45 2.63 -19.36
N THR A 96 -10.48 3.38 -18.99
CA THR A 96 -11.75 3.41 -19.72
C THR A 96 -11.39 3.77 -21.17
N ARG A 97 -11.63 2.82 -22.07
CA ARG A 97 -11.36 2.96 -23.51
C ARG A 97 -12.31 3.98 -24.15
#